data_AF-A0A076I2Z0-F1
#
_entry.id   AF-A0A076I2Z0-F1
#
_cell.length_a   1.000
_cell.length_b   1.000
_cell.length_c   1.000
_cell.angle_alpha   90.00
_cell.angle_beta   90.00
_cell.angle_gamma   90.00
#
_symmetry.space_group_name_H-M   'P 1'
#
loop_
_entity.id
_entity.type
_entity.pdbx_description
1 polymer ?
#
loop_
_entity_poly.entity_id
_entity_poly.type
_entity_poly.pdbx_seq_one_letter_code
_entity_poly.pdbx_strand_id
1 'polypeptide(L)'
;MSIPVQNLYHLLTYAWDQLDEAEEVAVTAEPADSMLDLLARVLVQGTTHVLKRGLARDYVPEVELTGRLRGKLLLSESIRQQTLITARSWCAFDELSQDVPVNRLLKSALHHLLTAPELDTSLRREIRGLYVRLADVALITVPDIRVYDQVVLHRHTAHYRLLLNVCQLVHEEVLLTQQAGQRLFRNFTGTDKRMAALFERFVRNFYRRRQKTYKVGSETLKWAVKPATDEAKALLPIMQTDVSLTSPTRKLILDCKYYRKALKQNYNQEKIISAHLYQLFAYVQHAQRQEPTRPVDGLLLYPVVDGKLRHSYQLLDTAHRLRVATVNLNQGWQAVEAELQGLLEW
;
A
#
# COMPACT_ATOMS: atom_id res chain seq x y z
N MET A 1 -7.04 -22.58 -5.32
CA MET A 1 -6.75 -21.54 -6.33
C MET A 1 -6.17 -20.32 -5.62
N SER A 2 -5.39 -19.49 -6.33
CA SER A 2 -4.88 -18.20 -5.82
C SER A 2 -5.73 -17.06 -6.35
N ILE A 3 -5.68 -15.90 -5.69
CA ILE A 3 -6.32 -14.67 -6.19
C ILE A 3 -5.69 -14.32 -7.56
N PRO A 4 -6.47 -14.02 -8.60
CA PRO A 4 -5.95 -13.56 -9.88
C PRO A 4 -5.07 -12.31 -9.73
N VAL A 5 -3.96 -12.28 -10.46
CA VAL A 5 -2.97 -11.19 -10.40
C VAL A 5 -3.60 -9.82 -10.70
N GLN A 6 -4.55 -9.77 -11.64
CA GLN A 6 -5.31 -8.55 -11.94
C GLN A 6 -6.10 -8.03 -10.73
N ASN A 7 -6.77 -8.90 -9.97
CA ASN A 7 -7.51 -8.46 -8.79
C ASN A 7 -6.57 -8.04 -7.67
N LEU A 8 -5.42 -8.69 -7.56
CA LEU A 8 -4.38 -8.27 -6.63
C LEU A 8 -3.83 -6.87 -6.95
N TYR A 9 -3.70 -6.52 -8.23
CA TYR A 9 -3.38 -5.16 -8.65
C TYR A 9 -4.42 -4.16 -8.13
N HIS A 10 -5.70 -4.43 -8.36
CA HIS A 10 -6.76 -3.56 -7.85
C HIS A 10 -6.74 -3.44 -6.33
N LEU A 11 -6.54 -4.54 -5.61
CA LEU A 11 -6.41 -4.52 -4.15
C LEU A 11 -5.27 -3.59 -3.71
N LEU A 12 -4.11 -3.65 -4.38
CA LEU A 12 -2.97 -2.79 -4.09
C LEU A 12 -3.25 -1.31 -4.39
N THR A 13 -3.81 -0.99 -5.57
CA THR A 13 -4.09 0.39 -5.97
C THR A 13 -5.10 1.05 -5.04
N TYR A 14 -6.13 0.32 -4.61
CA TYR A 14 -7.05 0.78 -3.57
C TYR A 14 -6.36 0.89 -2.21
N ALA A 15 -5.61 -0.13 -1.77
CA ALA A 15 -4.95 -0.12 -0.45
C ALA A 15 -3.95 1.03 -0.28
N TRP A 16 -3.29 1.44 -1.37
CA TRP A 16 -2.39 2.59 -1.40
C TRP A 16 -3.08 3.93 -1.66
N ASP A 17 -4.38 3.93 -1.97
CA ASP A 17 -5.13 5.11 -2.39
C ASP A 17 -4.54 5.79 -3.64
N GLN A 18 -4.23 4.99 -4.65
CA GLN A 18 -3.55 5.40 -5.89
C GLN A 18 -4.33 4.97 -7.14
N LEU A 19 -5.66 4.98 -7.04
CA LEU A 19 -6.52 4.54 -8.14
C LEU A 19 -6.42 5.49 -9.35
N ASP A 20 -6.37 6.80 -9.10
CA ASP A 20 -6.34 7.80 -10.18
C ASP A 20 -5.02 7.69 -10.97
N GLU A 21 -3.90 7.53 -10.27
CA GLU A 21 -2.60 7.28 -10.89
C GLU A 21 -2.57 5.93 -11.62
N ALA A 22 -3.22 4.90 -11.08
CA ALA A 22 -3.31 3.59 -11.74
C ALA A 22 -4.13 3.66 -13.04
N GLU A 23 -5.22 4.43 -13.05
CA GLU A 23 -6.03 4.70 -14.24
C GLU A 23 -5.24 5.50 -15.29
N GLU A 24 -4.42 6.47 -14.89
CA GLU A 24 -3.53 7.20 -15.81
C GLU A 24 -2.47 6.30 -16.46
N VAL A 25 -1.92 5.35 -15.70
CA VAL A 25 -0.90 4.42 -16.20
C VAL A 25 -1.52 3.41 -17.18
N ALA A 26 -2.80 3.06 -17.01
CA ALA A 26 -3.59 2.20 -17.91
C ALA A 26 -2.98 0.80 -18.13
N VAL A 27 -2.67 0.12 -17.02
CA VAL A 27 -2.13 -1.25 -17.05
C VAL A 27 -3.26 -2.25 -17.22
N THR A 28 -3.23 -3.01 -18.32
CA THR A 28 -4.03 -4.22 -18.48
C THR A 28 -3.18 -5.44 -18.17
N ALA A 29 -3.58 -6.22 -17.17
CA ALA A 29 -2.97 -7.51 -16.89
C ALA A 29 -3.42 -8.53 -17.95
N GLU A 30 -2.47 -9.32 -18.45
CA GLU A 30 -2.79 -10.46 -19.31
C GLU A 30 -3.09 -11.70 -18.45
N PRO A 31 -3.96 -12.63 -18.87
CA PRO A 31 -4.33 -13.81 -18.07
C PRO A 31 -3.15 -14.71 -17.67
N ALA A 32 -2.05 -14.66 -18.41
CA ALA A 32 -0.83 -15.44 -18.17
C ALA A 32 0.22 -14.68 -17.34
N ASP A 33 -0.01 -13.41 -17.00
CA ASP A 33 0.96 -12.58 -16.29
C ASP A 33 1.24 -13.16 -14.90
N SER A 34 2.52 -13.30 -14.58
CA SER A 34 2.95 -13.47 -13.20
C SER A 34 2.83 -12.14 -12.44
N MET A 35 2.87 -12.19 -11.11
CA MET A 35 2.92 -10.97 -10.31
C MET A 35 4.14 -10.10 -10.67
N LEU A 36 5.27 -10.72 -10.99
CA LEU A 36 6.47 -10.03 -11.45
C LEU A 36 6.21 -9.26 -12.75
N ASP A 37 5.55 -9.90 -13.72
CA ASP A 37 5.24 -9.29 -15.02
C ASP A 37 4.27 -8.12 -14.87
N LEU A 38 3.25 -8.25 -14.02
CA LEU A 38 2.33 -7.16 -13.71
C LEU A 38 3.08 -5.95 -13.13
N LEU A 39 3.90 -6.14 -12.09
CA LEU A 39 4.64 -5.04 -11.47
C LEU A 39 5.65 -4.42 -12.45
N ALA A 40 6.27 -5.25 -13.28
CA ALA A 40 7.12 -4.78 -14.37
C ALA A 40 6.35 -3.91 -15.37
N ARG A 41 5.15 -4.31 -15.80
CA ARG A 41 4.28 -3.49 -16.68
C ARG A 41 3.91 -2.16 -16.03
N VAL A 42 3.53 -2.17 -14.75
CA VAL A 42 3.23 -0.94 -13.99
C VAL A 42 4.45 -0.01 -13.96
N LEU A 43 5.65 -0.54 -13.68
CA LEU A 43 6.88 0.24 -13.68
C LEU A 43 7.25 0.73 -15.08
N VAL A 44 7.05 -0.05 -16.14
CA VAL A 44 7.32 0.36 -17.51
C VAL A 44 6.44 1.55 -17.92
N GLN A 45 5.13 1.41 -17.75
CA GLN A 45 4.19 2.46 -18.12
C GLN A 45 4.33 3.70 -17.21
N GLY A 46 4.46 3.50 -15.90
CA GLY A 46 4.65 4.60 -14.96
C GLY A 46 5.97 5.34 -15.17
N THR A 47 7.08 4.63 -15.42
CA THR A 47 8.38 5.28 -15.72
C THR A 47 8.31 6.03 -17.05
N THR A 48 7.60 5.47 -18.04
CA THR A 48 7.35 6.16 -19.31
C THR A 48 6.57 7.46 -19.09
N HIS A 49 5.56 7.45 -18.22
CA HIS A 49 4.78 8.63 -17.84
C HIS A 49 5.63 9.69 -17.15
N VAL A 50 6.43 9.28 -16.15
CA VAL A 50 7.39 10.14 -15.45
C VAL A 50 8.39 10.77 -16.44
N LEU A 51 8.95 9.97 -17.35
CA LEU A 51 9.92 10.47 -18.34
C LEU A 51 9.29 11.46 -19.33
N LYS A 52 7.99 11.34 -19.62
CA LYS A 52 7.25 12.31 -20.45
C LYS A 52 7.00 13.63 -19.70
N ARG A 53 6.72 13.56 -18.39
CA ARG A 53 6.54 14.74 -17.52
C ARG A 53 7.87 15.41 -17.13
N GLY A 54 8.96 14.65 -17.21
CA GLY A 54 10.29 15.06 -16.75
C GLY A 54 10.61 14.42 -15.40
N LEU A 55 11.83 13.93 -15.25
CA LEU A 55 12.32 13.35 -14.00
C LEU A 55 12.32 14.39 -12.89
N ALA A 56 11.98 13.96 -11.68
CA ALA A 56 12.14 14.77 -10.47
C ALA A 56 13.57 15.29 -10.38
N ARG A 57 13.70 16.58 -10.04
CA ARG A 57 14.97 17.25 -9.83
C ARG A 57 14.95 17.93 -8.48
N ASP A 58 16.11 17.95 -7.84
CA ASP A 58 16.30 18.65 -6.58
C ASP A 58 17.67 19.32 -6.56
N TYR A 59 17.81 20.30 -5.69
CA TYR A 59 19.06 21.03 -5.49
C TYR A 59 19.98 20.20 -4.59
N VAL A 60 21.09 19.73 -5.15
CA VAL A 60 22.11 18.99 -4.42
C VAL A 60 23.27 19.95 -4.12
N PRO A 61 23.68 20.07 -2.84
CA PRO A 61 24.81 20.93 -2.50
C PRO A 61 26.11 20.32 -3.04
N GLU A 62 26.81 21.08 -3.86
CA GLU A 62 28.08 20.71 -4.47
C GLU A 62 29.18 21.65 -3.96
N VAL A 63 30.37 21.08 -3.77
CA VAL A 63 31.58 21.82 -3.39
C VAL A 63 32.67 21.51 -4.39
N GLU A 64 33.04 22.51 -5.19
CA GLU A 64 33.99 22.35 -6.31
C GLU A 64 35.13 23.36 -6.20
N LEU A 65 36.34 22.93 -6.56
CA LEU A 65 37.46 23.82 -6.83
C LEU A 65 37.40 24.30 -8.28
N THR A 66 37.02 25.56 -8.48
CA THR A 66 36.77 26.10 -9.82
C THR A 66 37.47 27.43 -10.06
N GLY A 67 37.79 27.72 -11.32
CA GLY A 67 38.31 29.03 -11.75
C GLY A 67 37.21 30.07 -12.03
N ARG A 68 35.94 29.69 -11.91
CA ARG A 68 34.78 30.57 -12.09
C ARG A 68 34.06 30.72 -10.76
N LEU A 69 33.85 31.96 -10.31
CA LEU A 69 33.10 32.20 -9.08
C LEU A 69 31.61 31.88 -9.29
N ARG A 70 31.11 30.87 -8.56
CA ARG A 70 29.70 30.47 -8.55
C ARG A 70 29.26 30.18 -7.11
N GLY A 71 28.06 30.64 -6.74
CA GLY A 71 27.51 30.41 -5.40
C GLY A 71 28.33 31.05 -4.26
N LYS A 72 28.46 30.32 -3.14
CA LYS A 72 29.15 30.76 -1.94
C LYS A 72 30.64 30.45 -2.03
N LEU A 73 31.47 31.48 -2.01
CA LEU A 73 32.92 31.35 -1.92
C LEU A 73 33.33 30.82 -0.55
N LEU A 74 34.04 29.69 -0.51
CA LEU A 74 34.61 29.10 0.70
C LEU A 74 36.03 29.62 0.89
N LEU A 75 36.10 30.87 1.35
CA LEU A 75 37.35 31.62 1.44
C LEU A 75 38.38 30.95 2.36
N SER A 76 37.93 30.42 3.50
CA SER A 76 38.80 29.75 4.47
C SER A 76 39.51 28.52 3.89
N GLU A 77 38.81 27.71 3.11
CA GLU A 77 39.36 26.52 2.45
C GLU A 77 40.28 26.93 1.28
N SER A 78 39.86 27.94 0.51
CA SER A 78 40.63 28.48 -0.61
C SER A 78 41.98 29.04 -0.18
N ILE A 79 42.02 29.79 0.93
CA ILE A 79 43.25 30.31 1.54
C ILE A 79 44.10 29.18 2.11
N ARG A 80 43.50 28.26 2.89
CA ARG A 80 44.22 27.15 3.53
C ARG A 80 44.95 26.27 2.52
N GLN A 81 44.33 26.02 1.36
CA GLN A 81 44.91 25.22 0.29
C GLN A 81 45.65 26.05 -0.77
N GLN A 82 45.81 27.37 -0.56
CA GLN A 82 46.52 28.29 -1.46
C GLN A 82 46.03 28.29 -2.93
N THR A 83 44.78 27.88 -3.15
CA THR A 83 44.20 27.71 -4.49
C THR A 83 44.08 29.03 -5.26
N LEU A 84 43.94 30.15 -4.53
CA LEU A 84 43.82 31.49 -5.10
C LEU A 84 45.04 31.90 -5.94
N ILE A 85 46.22 31.34 -5.65
CA ILE A 85 47.46 31.59 -6.43
C ILE A 85 47.30 31.06 -7.86
N THR A 86 46.54 29.99 -8.05
CA THR A 86 46.23 29.39 -9.36
C THR A 86 44.95 29.95 -9.99
N ALA A 87 44.44 31.07 -9.49
CA ALA A 87 43.16 31.66 -9.89
C ALA A 87 41.98 30.67 -9.79
N ARG A 88 42.01 29.80 -8.78
CA ARG A 88 40.93 28.87 -8.44
C ARG A 88 40.48 29.09 -7.01
N SER A 89 39.23 28.80 -6.73
CA SER A 89 38.67 28.88 -5.39
C SER A 89 37.68 27.76 -5.13
N TRP A 90 37.61 27.31 -3.89
CA TRP A 90 36.54 26.43 -3.41
C TRP A 90 35.23 27.20 -3.34
N CYS A 91 34.22 26.70 -4.04
CA CYS A 91 32.90 27.28 -4.11
C CYS A 91 31.85 26.22 -3.73
N ALA A 92 30.94 26.57 -2.83
CA ALA A 92 29.74 25.80 -2.55
C ALA A 92 28.55 26.38 -3.32
N PHE A 93 27.87 25.57 -4.09
CA PHE A 93 26.66 25.96 -4.81
C PHE A 93 25.69 24.80 -4.92
N ASP A 94 24.42 25.11 -5.14
CA ASP A 94 23.42 24.08 -5.35
C ASP A 94 23.27 23.79 -6.84
N GLU A 95 23.49 22.54 -7.24
CA GLU A 95 23.31 22.06 -8.61
C GLU A 95 21.95 21.36 -8.74
N LEU A 96 21.18 21.72 -9.76
CA LEU A 96 19.88 21.10 -10.01
C LEU A 96 20.10 19.73 -10.66
N SER A 97 20.00 18.66 -9.89
CA SER A 97 20.31 17.30 -10.32
C SER A 97 19.07 16.42 -10.44
N GLN A 98 19.10 15.47 -11.38
CA GLN A 98 18.13 14.37 -11.47
C GLN A 98 18.49 13.20 -10.55
N ASP A 99 19.68 13.23 -9.94
CA ASP A 99 20.19 12.16 -9.09
C ASP A 99 19.63 12.24 -7.65
N VAL A 100 18.31 12.20 -7.58
CA VAL A 100 17.51 12.35 -6.36
C VAL A 100 17.01 11.00 -5.84
N PRO A 101 16.67 10.87 -4.54
CA PRO A 101 16.27 9.59 -3.94
C PRO A 101 15.17 8.85 -4.71
N VAL A 102 14.14 9.56 -5.17
CA VAL A 102 13.00 8.96 -5.92
C VAL A 102 13.45 8.29 -7.22
N ASN A 103 14.38 8.91 -7.96
CA ASN A 103 14.87 8.38 -9.22
C ASN A 103 15.87 7.25 -8.97
N ARG A 104 16.72 7.35 -7.94
CA ARG A 104 17.66 6.29 -7.55
C ARG A 104 16.95 5.00 -7.15
N LEU A 105 15.87 5.11 -6.37
CA LEU A 105 15.04 3.97 -5.99
C LEU A 105 14.36 3.34 -7.21
N LEU A 106 13.82 4.16 -8.12
CA LEU A 106 13.24 3.69 -9.37
C LEU A 106 14.27 2.95 -10.23
N LYS A 107 15.46 3.54 -10.44
CA LYS A 107 16.55 2.90 -11.20
C LYS A 107 16.97 1.58 -10.57
N SER A 108 17.07 1.53 -9.24
CA SER A 108 17.39 0.31 -8.49
C SER A 108 16.33 -0.78 -8.68
N ALA A 109 15.03 -0.45 -8.59
CA ALA A 109 13.96 -1.41 -8.82
C ALA A 109 13.98 -1.97 -10.26
N LEU A 110 14.16 -1.11 -11.27
CA LEU A 110 14.31 -1.53 -12.67
C LEU A 110 15.54 -2.44 -12.86
N HIS A 111 16.65 -2.15 -12.19
CA HIS A 111 17.84 -3.02 -12.20
C HIS A 111 17.55 -4.42 -11.66
N HIS A 112 16.83 -4.53 -10.55
CA HIS A 112 16.45 -5.82 -9.99
C HIS A 112 15.51 -6.61 -10.91
N LEU A 113 14.56 -5.94 -11.56
CA LEU A 113 13.71 -6.60 -12.57
C LEU A 113 14.52 -7.12 -13.75
N LEU A 114 15.53 -6.37 -14.24
CA LEU A 114 16.38 -6.82 -15.35
C LEU A 114 17.22 -8.07 -15.02
N THR A 115 17.57 -8.26 -13.75
CA THR A 115 18.33 -9.42 -13.26
C THR A 115 17.43 -10.61 -12.91
N ALA A 116 16.12 -10.43 -12.85
CA ALA A 116 15.17 -11.51 -12.59
C ALA A 116 15.10 -12.49 -13.78
N PRO A 117 15.34 -13.80 -13.58
CA PRO A 117 15.32 -14.76 -14.68
C PRO A 117 13.92 -15.06 -15.20
N GLU A 118 12.89 -14.92 -14.36
CA GLU A 118 11.50 -15.27 -14.67
C GLU A 118 10.73 -14.16 -15.41
N LEU A 119 11.31 -12.96 -15.51
CA LEU A 119 10.68 -11.84 -16.17
C LEU A 119 10.57 -12.08 -17.69
N ASP A 120 9.37 -11.82 -18.22
CA ASP A 120 9.09 -11.88 -19.65
C ASP A 120 10.11 -11.09 -20.51
N THR A 121 10.40 -11.63 -21.70
CA THR A 121 11.45 -11.11 -22.57
C THR A 121 11.09 -9.76 -23.21
N SER A 122 9.82 -9.52 -23.55
CA SER A 122 9.39 -8.23 -24.08
C SER A 122 9.45 -7.14 -23.01
N LEU A 123 8.97 -7.44 -21.80
CA LEU A 123 9.05 -6.52 -20.66
C LEU A 123 10.50 -6.20 -20.29
N ARG A 124 11.39 -7.20 -20.31
CA ARG A 124 12.82 -6.99 -20.07
C ARG A 124 13.44 -6.02 -21.07
N ARG A 125 13.06 -6.10 -22.35
CA ARG A 125 13.53 -5.18 -23.39
C ARG A 125 13.05 -3.75 -23.15
N GLU A 126 11.78 -3.57 -22.76
CA GLU A 126 11.21 -2.27 -22.44
C GLU A 126 11.89 -1.64 -21.21
N ILE A 127 12.05 -2.42 -20.14
CA ILE A 127 12.76 -1.98 -18.94
C ILE A 127 14.20 -1.59 -19.27
N ARG A 128 14.90 -2.33 -20.14
CA ARG A 128 16.27 -1.98 -20.55
C ARG A 128 16.31 -0.63 -21.25
N GLY A 129 15.35 -0.35 -22.14
CA GLY A 129 15.22 0.96 -22.79
C GLY A 129 15.04 2.10 -21.79
N LEU A 130 14.18 1.90 -20.79
CA LEU A 130 13.93 2.89 -19.73
C LEU A 130 15.15 3.06 -18.81
N TYR A 131 15.83 1.97 -18.47
CA TYR A 131 17.02 1.98 -17.62
C TYR A 131 18.15 2.81 -18.22
N VAL A 132 18.38 2.71 -19.54
CA VAL A 132 19.38 3.53 -20.25
C VAL A 132 19.03 5.02 -20.19
N ARG A 133 17.74 5.39 -20.21
CA ARG A 133 17.30 6.79 -20.08
C ARG A 133 17.51 7.37 -18.68
N LEU A 134 17.86 6.55 -17.70
CA LEU A 134 18.24 6.97 -16.34
C LEU A 134 19.77 6.97 -16.16
N ALA A 135 20.55 7.22 -17.23
CA ALA A 135 22.01 7.19 -17.21
C ALA A 135 22.60 8.11 -16.13
N ASP A 136 22.08 9.33 -16.00
CA ASP A 136 22.54 10.37 -15.07
C ASP A 136 22.11 10.16 -13.60
N VAL A 137 21.38 9.08 -13.32
CA VAL A 137 20.92 8.73 -11.97
C VAL A 137 21.84 7.63 -11.41
N ALA A 138 22.35 7.78 -10.19
CA ALA A 138 23.19 6.78 -9.58
C ALA A 138 22.41 5.47 -9.30
N LEU A 139 23.03 4.33 -9.56
CA LEU A 139 22.50 3.05 -9.11
C LEU A 139 22.82 2.88 -7.61
N ILE A 140 21.80 2.57 -6.81
CA ILE A 140 21.95 2.33 -5.37
C ILE A 140 21.53 0.91 -5.01
N THR A 141 22.15 0.37 -3.97
CA THR A 141 21.69 -0.82 -3.27
C THR A 141 20.70 -0.41 -2.18
N VAL A 142 19.62 -1.17 -2.02
CA VAL A 142 18.62 -0.96 -0.97
C VAL A 142 18.74 -2.09 0.07
N PRO A 143 19.58 -1.92 1.11
CA PRO A 143 19.77 -2.95 2.14
C PRO A 143 18.60 -3.01 3.13
N ASP A 144 17.81 -1.94 3.22
CA ASP A 144 16.71 -1.79 4.17
C ASP A 144 15.56 -1.01 3.54
N ILE A 145 14.34 -1.52 3.70
CA ILE A 145 13.14 -0.92 3.14
C ILE A 145 12.76 0.41 3.80
N ARG A 146 13.25 0.69 5.01
CA ARG A 146 13.02 1.96 5.71
C ARG A 146 13.57 3.18 4.97
N VAL A 147 14.37 2.99 3.93
CA VAL A 147 14.77 4.08 3.02
C VAL A 147 13.57 4.76 2.37
N TYR A 148 12.48 4.03 2.12
CA TYR A 148 11.25 4.58 1.52
C TYR A 148 10.54 5.56 2.45
N ASP A 149 10.62 5.37 3.77
CA ASP A 149 10.02 6.26 4.75
C ASP A 149 10.70 7.64 4.81
N GLN A 150 11.96 7.71 4.35
CA GLN A 150 12.74 8.95 4.29
C GLN A 150 12.42 9.78 3.03
N VAL A 151 11.69 9.20 2.08
CA VAL A 151 11.35 9.86 0.82
C VAL A 151 10.11 10.72 1.01
N VAL A 152 10.32 12.04 1.02
CA VAL A 152 9.23 13.02 1.05
C VAL A 152 8.81 13.35 -0.38
N LEU A 153 7.55 13.07 -0.71
CA LEU A 153 6.96 13.53 -1.97
C LEU A 153 6.25 14.87 -1.76
N HIS A 154 6.57 15.83 -2.61
CA HIS A 154 5.92 17.12 -2.69
C HIS A 154 4.79 17.09 -3.74
N ARG A 155 3.98 18.13 -3.79
CA ARG A 155 2.85 18.23 -4.75
C ARG A 155 3.27 17.96 -6.20
N HIS A 156 4.47 18.40 -6.61
CA HIS A 156 4.97 18.22 -7.97
C HIS A 156 5.54 16.81 -8.23
N THR A 157 5.96 16.08 -7.20
CA THR A 157 6.42 14.68 -7.28
C THR A 157 5.37 13.67 -6.81
N ALA A 158 4.15 14.09 -6.49
CA ALA A 158 3.09 13.22 -5.99
C ALA A 158 2.79 12.03 -6.92
N HIS A 159 2.90 12.24 -8.24
CA HIS A 159 2.71 11.22 -9.26
C HIS A 159 3.73 10.05 -9.20
N TYR A 160 4.82 10.19 -8.45
CA TYR A 160 5.76 9.08 -8.18
C TYR A 160 5.23 8.09 -7.15
N ARG A 161 4.17 8.42 -6.39
CA ARG A 161 3.73 7.63 -5.23
C ARG A 161 3.41 6.19 -5.61
N LEU A 162 2.60 5.97 -6.66
CA LEU A 162 2.30 4.63 -7.15
C LEU A 162 3.57 3.87 -7.56
N LEU A 163 4.46 4.51 -8.32
CA LEU A 163 5.73 3.91 -8.75
C LEU A 163 6.61 3.50 -7.58
N LEU A 164 6.74 4.37 -6.58
CA LEU A 164 7.56 4.09 -5.40
C LEU A 164 6.98 2.96 -4.55
N ASN A 165 5.65 2.88 -4.42
CA ASN A 165 5.02 1.74 -3.76
C ASN A 165 5.33 0.42 -4.48
N VAL A 166 5.33 0.42 -5.82
CA VAL A 166 5.72 -0.76 -6.61
C VAL A 166 7.23 -1.05 -6.48
N CYS A 167 8.08 -0.04 -6.53
CA CYS A 167 9.52 -0.20 -6.30
C CYS A 167 9.80 -0.79 -4.91
N GLN A 168 9.06 -0.33 -3.90
CA GLN A 168 9.14 -0.84 -2.54
C GLN A 168 8.79 -2.33 -2.50
N LEU A 169 7.69 -2.76 -3.13
CA LEU A 169 7.35 -4.18 -3.21
C LEU A 169 8.45 -5.01 -3.89
N VAL A 170 9.05 -4.50 -4.96
CA VAL A 170 10.17 -5.17 -5.64
C VAL A 170 11.35 -5.34 -4.70
N HIS A 171 11.75 -4.29 -3.98
CA HIS A 171 12.88 -4.37 -3.04
C HIS A 171 12.57 -5.24 -1.81
N GLU A 172 11.36 -5.19 -1.27
CA GLU A 172 10.95 -6.08 -0.17
C GLU A 172 11.10 -7.56 -0.57
N GLU A 173 10.68 -7.92 -1.77
CA GLU A 173 10.76 -9.29 -2.27
C GLU A 173 12.20 -9.71 -2.60
N VAL A 174 13.04 -8.80 -3.10
CA VAL A 174 14.48 -9.03 -3.27
C VAL A 174 15.15 -9.35 -1.94
N LEU A 175 14.85 -8.58 -0.89
CA LEU A 175 15.42 -8.79 0.45
C LEU A 175 14.98 -10.14 1.04
N LEU A 176 13.71 -10.50 0.89
CA LEU A 176 13.19 -11.82 1.33
C LEU A 176 13.84 -12.98 0.56
N THR A 177 14.02 -12.82 -0.75
CA THR A 177 14.67 -13.78 -1.64
C THR A 177 16.12 -14.05 -1.22
N GLN A 178 16.90 -13.00 -0.91
CA GLN A 178 18.30 -13.14 -0.48
C GLN A 178 18.44 -13.88 0.86
N GLN A 179 17.50 -13.68 1.78
CA GLN A 179 17.52 -14.35 3.10
C GLN A 179 17.07 -15.81 3.02
N ALA A 180 16.08 -16.12 2.16
CA ALA A 180 15.45 -17.44 2.09
C ALA A 180 15.93 -18.32 0.92
N GLY A 181 16.79 -17.79 0.04
CA GLY A 181 17.25 -18.47 -1.18
C GLY A 181 16.12 -18.77 -2.19
N GLN A 182 14.97 -18.09 -2.06
CA GLN A 182 13.81 -18.30 -2.91
C GLN A 182 13.89 -17.45 -4.19
N ARG A 183 12.95 -17.62 -5.13
CA ARG A 183 12.84 -16.76 -6.32
C ARG A 183 11.85 -15.63 -6.04
N LEU A 184 12.05 -14.48 -6.70
CA LEU A 184 11.22 -13.28 -6.55
C LEU A 184 9.72 -13.59 -6.72
N PHE A 185 8.87 -13.06 -5.83
CA PHE A 185 7.40 -13.07 -5.92
C PHE A 185 6.68 -14.43 -5.88
N ARG A 186 7.37 -15.57 -5.74
CA ARG A 186 6.70 -16.89 -5.65
C ARG A 186 5.77 -17.01 -4.43
N ASN A 187 6.01 -16.19 -3.40
CA ASN A 187 5.27 -16.14 -2.14
C ASN A 187 4.79 -14.72 -1.79
N PHE A 188 4.33 -13.92 -2.76
CA PHE A 188 3.83 -12.55 -2.46
C PHE A 188 2.74 -12.52 -1.37
N THR A 189 1.95 -13.58 -1.25
CA THR A 189 0.96 -13.76 -0.15
C THR A 189 1.57 -14.20 1.19
N GLY A 190 2.91 -14.22 1.29
CA GLY A 190 3.75 -15.02 2.19
C GLY A 190 3.48 -14.87 3.69
N THR A 191 2.91 -13.74 4.11
CA THR A 191 2.53 -13.52 5.51
C THR A 191 1.07 -13.12 5.61
N ASP A 192 0.25 -13.97 6.24
CA ASP A 192 -1.19 -13.74 6.44
C ASP A 192 -1.48 -12.35 7.06
N LYS A 193 -0.56 -11.83 7.89
CA LYS A 193 -0.64 -10.48 8.47
C LYS A 193 -0.53 -9.35 7.44
N ARG A 194 0.39 -9.46 6.46
CA ARG A 194 0.56 -8.43 5.42
C ARG A 194 -0.67 -8.38 4.53
N MET A 195 -1.16 -9.55 4.13
CA MET A 195 -2.38 -9.65 3.35
C MET A 195 -3.62 -9.19 4.12
N ALA A 196 -3.68 -9.43 5.43
CA ALA A 196 -4.74 -8.87 6.28
C ALA A 196 -4.73 -7.34 6.28
N ALA A 197 -3.58 -6.72 6.54
CA ALA A 197 -3.45 -5.26 6.53
C ALA A 197 -3.73 -4.65 5.15
N LEU A 198 -3.31 -5.33 4.08
CA LEU A 198 -3.61 -4.93 2.70
C LEU A 198 -5.12 -5.00 2.43
N PHE A 199 -5.77 -6.10 2.82
CA PHE A 199 -7.21 -6.28 2.63
C PHE A 199 -8.03 -5.26 3.44
N GLU A 200 -7.64 -5.00 4.69
CA GLU A 200 -8.23 -3.97 5.54
C GLU A 200 -8.18 -2.57 4.88
N ARG A 201 -6.99 -2.16 4.42
CA ARG A 201 -6.80 -0.88 3.73
C ARG A 201 -7.57 -0.83 2.41
N PHE A 202 -7.56 -1.93 1.65
CA PHE A 202 -8.35 -2.08 0.44
C PHE A 202 -9.83 -1.81 0.70
N VAL A 203 -10.45 -2.53 1.64
CA VAL A 203 -11.89 -2.40 1.94
C VAL A 203 -12.21 -0.99 2.42
N ARG A 204 -11.37 -0.41 3.28
CA ARG A 204 -11.53 0.97 3.76
C ARG A 204 -11.54 1.97 2.61
N ASN A 205 -10.53 1.93 1.76
CA ASN A 205 -10.36 2.90 0.67
C ASN A 205 -11.38 2.66 -0.45
N PHE A 206 -11.77 1.41 -0.70
CA PHE A 206 -12.85 1.06 -1.60
C PHE A 206 -14.15 1.75 -1.19
N TYR A 207 -14.60 1.55 0.05
CA TYR A 207 -15.83 2.18 0.52
C TYR A 207 -15.69 3.71 0.59
N ARG A 208 -14.53 4.24 0.99
CA ARG A 208 -14.29 5.69 1.01
C ARG A 208 -14.46 6.35 -0.36
N ARG A 209 -14.05 5.66 -1.44
CA ARG A 209 -14.20 6.18 -2.82
C ARG A 209 -15.58 5.91 -3.41
N ARG A 210 -16.19 4.76 -3.12
CA ARG A 210 -17.46 4.32 -3.73
C ARG A 210 -18.71 4.83 -3.00
N GLN A 211 -18.64 5.06 -1.69
CA GLN A 211 -19.80 5.47 -0.88
C GLN A 211 -19.92 6.98 -0.77
N LYS A 212 -21.12 7.49 -1.06
CA LYS A 212 -21.48 8.91 -0.87
C LYS A 212 -22.33 9.15 0.37
N THR A 213 -23.08 8.13 0.80
CA THR A 213 -24.01 8.19 1.93
C THR A 213 -23.32 8.01 3.28
N TYR A 214 -22.21 7.27 3.30
CA TYR A 214 -21.48 6.94 4.51
C TYR A 214 -20.18 7.75 4.62
N LYS A 215 -19.91 8.30 5.80
CA LYS A 215 -18.56 8.69 6.19
C LYS A 215 -17.77 7.43 6.52
N VAL A 216 -16.68 7.20 5.79
CA VAL A 216 -15.85 5.99 5.91
C VAL A 216 -14.53 6.32 6.58
N GLY A 217 -14.10 5.50 7.55
CA GLY A 217 -12.80 5.65 8.19
C GLY A 217 -12.43 4.45 9.07
N SER A 218 -11.39 4.61 9.87
CA SER A 218 -11.09 3.77 11.04
C SER A 218 -11.27 4.65 12.27
N GLU A 219 -11.81 4.10 13.35
CA GLU A 219 -12.01 4.83 14.60
C GLU A 219 -11.58 4.00 15.81
N THR A 220 -11.13 4.72 16.85
CA THR A 220 -10.84 4.15 18.16
C THR A 220 -12.08 4.29 19.04
N LEU A 221 -12.70 3.17 19.36
CA LEU A 221 -13.85 3.10 20.25
C LEU A 221 -13.40 3.19 21.71
N LYS A 222 -14.16 3.91 22.53
CA LYS A 222 -13.96 3.91 23.98
C LYS A 222 -14.58 2.66 24.61
N TRP A 223 -13.88 2.07 25.58
CA TRP A 223 -14.45 1.04 26.43
C TRP A 223 -15.61 1.60 27.24
N ALA A 224 -16.78 0.98 27.13
CA ALA A 224 -17.95 1.31 27.95
C ALA A 224 -17.86 0.61 29.32
N VAL A 225 -16.74 0.82 30.02
CA VAL A 225 -16.45 0.24 31.33
C VAL A 225 -16.02 1.35 32.29
N LYS A 226 -16.30 1.18 33.58
CA LYS A 226 -15.81 2.07 34.63
C LYS A 226 -14.55 1.45 35.24
N PRO A 227 -13.34 1.95 34.96
CA PRO A 227 -12.13 1.43 35.57
C PRO A 227 -12.10 1.77 37.07
N ALA A 228 -11.53 0.88 37.88
CA ALA A 228 -11.41 1.10 39.33
C ALA A 228 -10.31 2.12 39.66
N THR A 229 -9.26 2.18 38.85
CA THR A 229 -8.15 3.14 38.95
C THR A 229 -7.69 3.60 37.57
N ASP A 230 -6.90 4.67 37.49
CA ASP A 230 -6.35 5.15 36.23
C ASP A 230 -5.29 4.19 35.64
N GLU A 231 -4.56 3.46 36.49
CA GLU A 231 -3.64 2.42 36.04
C GLU A 231 -4.40 1.28 35.35
N ALA A 232 -5.56 0.87 35.87
CA ALA A 232 -6.41 -0.14 35.25
C ALA A 232 -6.94 0.32 33.89
N LYS A 233 -7.23 1.63 33.74
CA LYS A 233 -7.65 2.21 32.47
C LYS A 233 -6.54 2.17 31.42
N ALA A 234 -5.29 2.38 31.82
CA ALA A 234 -4.13 2.35 30.93
C ALA A 234 -3.80 0.94 30.38
N LEU A 235 -4.22 -0.12 31.10
CA LEU A 235 -4.04 -1.52 30.69
C LEU A 235 -5.09 -2.00 29.67
N LEU A 236 -6.14 -1.22 29.40
CA LEU A 236 -7.17 -1.61 28.44
C LEU A 236 -6.60 -1.57 27.01
N PRO A 237 -6.82 -2.63 26.20
CA PRO A 237 -6.33 -2.64 24.83
C PRO A 237 -7.08 -1.61 23.98
N ILE A 238 -6.41 -1.08 22.96
CA ILE A 238 -7.03 -0.11 22.05
C ILE A 238 -8.07 -0.84 21.18
N MET A 239 -9.33 -0.41 21.25
CA MET A 239 -10.39 -0.91 20.35
C MET A 239 -10.40 -0.11 19.05
N GLN A 240 -9.52 -0.46 18.14
CA GLN A 240 -9.48 0.15 16.82
C GLN A 240 -10.25 -0.70 15.80
N THR A 241 -11.19 -0.06 15.11
CA THR A 241 -11.96 -0.69 14.04
C THR A 241 -11.19 -0.68 12.73
N ASP A 242 -11.35 -1.73 11.93
CA ASP A 242 -10.78 -1.82 10.59
C ASP A 242 -11.45 -0.81 9.66
N VAL A 243 -12.77 -0.91 9.52
CA VAL A 243 -13.56 0.05 8.73
C VAL A 243 -14.84 0.38 9.47
N SER A 244 -15.17 1.67 9.55
CA SER A 244 -16.42 2.17 10.10
C SER A 244 -17.10 3.04 9.06
N LEU A 245 -18.36 2.70 8.75
CA LEU A 245 -19.24 3.42 7.84
C LEU A 245 -20.35 4.06 8.67
N THR A 246 -20.36 5.38 8.75
CA THR A 246 -21.34 6.12 9.55
C THR A 246 -22.23 6.96 8.64
N SER A 247 -23.53 6.76 8.74
CA SER A 247 -24.56 7.59 8.11
C SER A 247 -25.47 8.20 9.18
N PRO A 248 -26.32 9.19 8.86
CA PRO A 248 -27.28 9.72 9.81
C PRO A 248 -28.24 8.66 10.39
N THR A 249 -28.55 7.60 9.64
CA THR A 249 -29.57 6.60 10.02
C THR A 249 -29.00 5.33 10.64
N ARG A 250 -27.73 4.97 10.36
CA ARG A 250 -27.07 3.78 10.92
C ARG A 250 -25.56 3.88 10.89
N LYS A 251 -24.91 3.08 11.74
CA LYS A 251 -23.47 2.84 11.76
C LYS A 251 -23.20 1.38 11.43
N LEU A 252 -22.16 1.11 10.64
CA LEU A 252 -21.72 -0.24 10.31
C LEU A 252 -20.22 -0.35 10.60
N ILE A 253 -19.85 -1.29 11.47
CA ILE A 253 -18.46 -1.61 11.80
C ILE A 253 -18.08 -2.87 11.05
N LEU A 254 -17.03 -2.81 10.24
CA LEU A 254 -16.48 -3.95 9.54
C LEU A 254 -15.21 -4.41 10.24
N ASP A 255 -15.09 -5.72 10.38
CA ASP A 255 -13.86 -6.40 10.79
C ASP A 255 -13.41 -7.26 9.61
N CYS A 256 -12.23 -6.96 9.07
CA CYS A 256 -11.70 -7.57 7.85
C CYS A 256 -10.65 -8.61 8.22
N LYS A 257 -10.87 -9.86 7.82
CA LYS A 257 -9.98 -10.96 8.20
C LYS A 257 -9.49 -11.70 6.96
N TYR A 258 -8.17 -11.73 6.78
CA TYR A 258 -7.55 -12.55 5.73
C TYR A 258 -7.12 -13.90 6.31
N TYR A 259 -7.63 -15.00 5.74
CA TYR A 259 -7.24 -16.34 6.15
C TYR A 259 -7.16 -17.27 4.95
N ARG A 260 -5.97 -17.83 4.66
CA ARG A 260 -5.77 -18.75 3.52
C ARG A 260 -6.64 -20.00 3.58
N LYS A 261 -7.10 -20.39 4.77
CA LYS A 261 -7.98 -21.53 5.03
C LYS A 261 -9.38 -21.07 5.47
N ALA A 262 -9.86 -19.92 5.00
CA ALA A 262 -11.16 -19.36 5.39
C ALA A 262 -12.31 -20.39 5.33
N LEU A 263 -12.15 -21.45 4.50
CA LEU A 263 -13.13 -22.52 4.32
C LEU A 263 -12.46 -23.91 4.19
N LYS A 264 -11.51 -24.29 5.06
CA LYS A 264 -11.10 -25.72 5.09
C LYS A 264 -12.27 -26.55 5.63
N GLN A 265 -12.98 -27.21 4.71
CA GLN A 265 -13.92 -28.30 4.99
C GLN A 265 -13.21 -29.37 5.83
N ASN A 266 -13.42 -29.34 7.14
CA ASN A 266 -13.26 -30.52 7.97
C ASN A 266 -14.63 -30.78 8.59
N TYR A 267 -15.28 -31.85 8.14
CA TYR A 267 -16.55 -32.39 8.63
C TYR A 267 -17.78 -31.47 8.49
N ASN A 268 -18.41 -31.49 7.30
CA ASN A 268 -19.82 -31.15 7.02
C ASN A 268 -20.46 -29.85 7.59
N GLN A 269 -19.73 -28.95 8.23
CA GLN A 269 -20.25 -27.68 8.74
C GLN A 269 -19.21 -26.57 8.65
N GLU A 270 -19.53 -25.51 7.92
CA GLU A 270 -18.76 -24.26 7.88
C GLU A 270 -18.89 -23.55 9.23
N LYS A 271 -17.85 -23.61 10.07
CA LYS A 271 -17.86 -22.95 11.39
C LYS A 271 -17.20 -21.58 11.30
N ILE A 272 -17.96 -20.56 11.71
CA ILE A 272 -17.46 -19.19 11.92
C ILE A 272 -16.36 -19.22 13.00
N ILE A 273 -15.26 -18.51 12.76
CA ILE A 273 -14.18 -18.37 13.75
C ILE A 273 -14.70 -17.50 14.91
N SER A 274 -14.94 -18.13 16.05
CA SER A 274 -15.54 -17.51 17.23
C SER A 274 -14.77 -16.27 17.71
N ALA A 275 -13.43 -16.31 17.69
CA ALA A 275 -12.60 -15.19 18.09
C ALA A 275 -12.88 -13.89 17.30
N HIS A 276 -13.10 -14.00 15.99
CA HIS A 276 -13.42 -12.85 15.15
C HIS A 276 -14.83 -12.33 15.41
N LEU A 277 -15.78 -13.25 15.62
CA LEU A 277 -17.16 -12.89 15.97
C LEU A 277 -17.20 -12.17 17.33
N TYR A 278 -16.44 -12.65 18.32
CA TYR A 278 -16.35 -12.01 19.64
C TYR A 278 -15.73 -10.62 19.56
N GLN A 279 -14.69 -10.44 18.74
CA GLN A 279 -14.09 -9.12 18.51
C GLN A 279 -15.10 -8.14 17.90
N LEU A 280 -15.79 -8.55 16.82
CA LEU A 280 -16.83 -7.73 16.20
C LEU A 280 -17.99 -7.42 17.16
N PHE A 281 -18.43 -8.41 17.93
CA PHE A 281 -19.48 -8.23 18.93
C PHE A 281 -19.06 -7.20 19.98
N ALA A 282 -17.83 -7.26 20.49
CA ALA A 282 -17.32 -6.27 21.44
C ALA A 282 -17.35 -4.85 20.85
N TYR A 283 -16.95 -4.69 19.57
CA TYR A 283 -17.02 -3.40 18.89
C TYR A 283 -18.46 -2.86 18.81
N VAL A 284 -19.42 -3.67 18.39
CA VAL A 284 -20.83 -3.27 18.32
C VAL A 284 -21.36 -2.90 19.70
N GLN A 285 -21.08 -3.72 20.73
CA GLN A 285 -21.55 -3.50 22.09
C GLN A 285 -21.02 -2.20 22.74
N HIS A 286 -19.78 -1.81 22.43
CA HIS A 286 -19.20 -0.58 22.94
C HIS A 286 -19.55 0.65 22.09
N ALA A 287 -19.74 0.48 20.78
CA ALA A 287 -20.15 1.55 19.88
C ALA A 287 -21.62 1.95 20.08
N GLN A 288 -22.55 1.01 20.30
CA GLN A 288 -23.96 1.33 20.54
C GLN A 288 -24.16 2.26 21.74
N ARG A 289 -23.31 2.15 22.79
CA ARG A 289 -23.36 3.01 23.97
C ARG A 289 -22.98 4.46 23.66
N GLN A 290 -22.22 4.68 22.58
CA GLN A 290 -21.80 5.99 22.10
C GLN A 290 -22.76 6.53 21.02
N GLU A 291 -23.63 5.68 20.48
CA GLU A 291 -24.54 5.98 19.37
C GLU A 291 -26.00 5.63 19.75
N PRO A 292 -26.60 6.28 20.77
CA PRO A 292 -27.90 5.89 21.31
C PRO A 292 -29.07 6.12 20.35
N THR A 293 -28.87 6.95 19.31
CA THR A 293 -29.93 7.38 18.39
C THR A 293 -29.97 6.60 17.08
N ARG A 294 -29.01 5.69 16.84
CA ARG A 294 -28.95 4.92 15.59
C ARG A 294 -28.50 3.47 15.81
N PRO A 295 -29.01 2.51 15.03
CA PRO A 295 -28.50 1.15 15.06
C PRO A 295 -27.03 1.11 14.62
N VAL A 296 -26.23 0.38 15.40
CA VAL A 296 -24.88 -0.06 15.09
C VAL A 296 -24.92 -1.53 14.65
N ASP A 297 -24.58 -1.79 13.39
CA ASP A 297 -24.47 -3.13 12.84
C ASP A 297 -22.99 -3.53 12.73
N GLY A 298 -22.71 -4.83 12.75
CA GLY A 298 -21.37 -5.40 12.57
C GLY A 298 -21.28 -6.29 11.33
N LEU A 299 -20.23 -6.17 10.53
CA LEU A 299 -19.95 -7.02 9.37
C LEU A 299 -18.55 -7.63 9.47
N LEU A 300 -18.48 -8.95 9.58
CA LEU A 300 -17.25 -9.71 9.50
C LEU A 300 -17.02 -10.13 8.05
N LEU A 301 -15.92 -9.67 7.44
CA LEU A 301 -15.64 -9.83 6.01
C LEU A 301 -14.37 -10.64 5.76
N TYR A 302 -14.49 -11.71 4.97
CA TYR A 302 -13.38 -12.56 4.54
C TYR A 302 -13.19 -12.53 3.02
N PRO A 303 -11.96 -12.35 2.50
CA PRO A 303 -11.68 -12.62 1.10
C PRO A 303 -11.56 -14.13 0.87
N VAL A 304 -12.22 -14.62 -0.18
CA VAL A 304 -12.14 -16.02 -0.62
C VAL A 304 -11.85 -16.09 -2.12
N VAL A 305 -11.38 -17.24 -2.59
CA VAL A 305 -11.19 -17.53 -4.03
C VAL A 305 -12.27 -18.45 -4.58
N ASP A 306 -13.07 -19.03 -3.70
CA ASP A 306 -14.20 -19.89 -3.98
C ASP A 306 -15.09 -19.96 -2.73
N GLY A 307 -16.37 -20.24 -2.92
CA GLY A 307 -17.38 -20.26 -1.87
C GLY A 307 -18.04 -18.91 -1.66
N LYS A 308 -19.29 -18.96 -1.17
CA LYS A 308 -20.07 -17.78 -0.80
C LYS A 308 -20.78 -18.06 0.51
N LEU A 309 -20.36 -17.35 1.55
CA LEU A 309 -21.02 -17.38 2.85
C LEU A 309 -21.62 -15.99 3.11
N ARG A 310 -22.90 -15.96 3.48
CA ARG A 310 -23.60 -14.72 3.86
C ARG A 310 -24.70 -15.03 4.87
N HIS A 311 -24.40 -14.83 6.15
CA HIS A 311 -25.34 -15.06 7.24
C HIS A 311 -25.52 -13.79 8.06
N SER A 312 -26.76 -13.44 8.36
CA SER A 312 -27.11 -12.30 9.19
C SER A 312 -27.82 -12.78 10.45
N TYR A 313 -27.54 -12.11 11.57
CA TYR A 313 -28.01 -12.43 12.90
C TYR A 313 -28.54 -11.15 13.54
N GLN A 314 -29.74 -11.18 14.10
CA GLN A 314 -30.27 -10.11 14.92
C GLN A 314 -29.76 -10.30 16.36
N LEU A 315 -29.25 -9.24 16.99
CA LEU A 315 -28.98 -9.29 18.43
C LEU A 315 -30.30 -9.21 19.18
N LEU A 316 -30.54 -10.18 20.06
CA LEU A 316 -31.77 -10.29 20.85
C LEU A 316 -32.08 -8.98 21.56
N ASP A 317 -33.35 -8.58 21.53
CA ASP A 317 -33.89 -7.40 22.21
C ASP A 317 -33.20 -6.06 21.83
N THR A 318 -32.58 -5.99 20.66
CA THR A 318 -31.97 -4.76 20.14
C THR A 318 -32.23 -4.54 18.66
N ALA A 319 -31.99 -3.32 18.17
CA ALA A 319 -32.03 -3.01 16.74
C ALA A 319 -30.72 -3.36 15.99
N HIS A 320 -29.73 -3.94 16.68
CA HIS A 320 -28.39 -4.20 16.17
C HIS A 320 -28.29 -5.56 15.50
N ARG A 321 -27.51 -5.63 14.41
CA ARG A 321 -27.35 -6.85 13.64
C ARG A 321 -25.89 -7.17 13.40
N LEU A 322 -25.58 -8.46 13.32
CA LEU A 322 -24.27 -8.99 12.92
C LEU A 322 -24.40 -9.73 11.60
N ARG A 323 -23.42 -9.57 10.71
CA ARG A 323 -23.34 -10.31 9.46
C ARG A 323 -21.96 -10.90 9.31
N VAL A 324 -21.90 -12.14 8.87
CA VAL A 324 -20.66 -12.77 8.42
C VAL A 324 -20.78 -12.99 6.92
N ALA A 325 -19.82 -12.46 6.17
CA ALA A 325 -19.82 -12.55 4.72
C ALA A 325 -18.43 -12.83 4.15
N THR A 326 -18.41 -13.46 2.99
CA THR A 326 -17.22 -13.58 2.14
C THR A 326 -17.35 -12.67 0.93
N VAL A 327 -16.21 -12.27 0.35
CA VAL A 327 -16.13 -11.68 -0.99
C VAL A 327 -15.25 -12.55 -1.88
N ASN A 328 -15.78 -12.96 -3.03
CA ASN A 328 -15.02 -13.78 -3.96
C ASN A 328 -14.07 -12.89 -4.78
N LEU A 329 -12.77 -13.08 -4.60
CA LEU A 329 -11.73 -12.37 -5.35
C LEU A 329 -11.30 -13.12 -6.62
N ASN A 330 -11.90 -14.24 -6.96
CA ASN A 330 -11.63 -15.01 -8.19
C ASN A 330 -12.73 -14.82 -9.25
N GLN A 331 -13.15 -13.57 -9.46
CA GLN A 331 -14.13 -13.17 -10.46
C GLN A 331 -13.69 -11.85 -11.10
N GLY A 332 -14.33 -11.42 -12.20
CA GLY A 332 -14.01 -10.14 -12.83
C GLY A 332 -14.16 -8.96 -11.84
N TRP A 333 -13.30 -7.95 -11.95
CA TRP A 333 -13.24 -6.84 -10.98
C TRP A 333 -14.60 -6.18 -10.73
N GLN A 334 -15.37 -5.92 -11.79
CA GLN A 334 -16.71 -5.33 -11.68
C GLN A 334 -17.67 -6.16 -10.81
N ALA A 335 -17.56 -7.49 -10.85
CA ALA A 335 -18.35 -8.37 -10.00
C ALA A 335 -17.89 -8.30 -8.53
N VAL A 336 -16.57 -8.18 -8.28
CA VAL A 336 -16.03 -7.94 -6.93
C VAL A 336 -16.59 -6.63 -6.35
N GLU A 337 -16.61 -5.56 -7.15
CA GLU A 337 -17.14 -4.28 -6.71
C GLU A 337 -18.64 -4.34 -6.39
N ALA A 338 -19.42 -4.98 -7.26
CA ALA A 338 -20.85 -5.17 -7.06
C ALA A 338 -21.14 -6.02 -5.82
N GLU A 339 -20.37 -7.09 -5.59
CA GLU A 339 -20.49 -7.92 -4.40
C GLU A 339 -20.23 -7.13 -3.12
N LEU A 340 -19.14 -6.33 -3.09
CA LEU A 340 -18.83 -5.46 -1.94
C LEU A 340 -19.93 -4.43 -1.69
N GLN A 341 -20.43 -3.75 -2.73
CA GLN A 341 -21.51 -2.77 -2.56
C GLN A 341 -22.77 -3.43 -2.00
N GLY A 342 -23.13 -4.61 -2.50
CA GLY A 342 -24.29 -5.36 -2.01
C GLY A 342 -24.15 -5.83 -0.55
N LEU A 343 -22.95 -5.84 0.06
CA LEU A 343 -22.78 -6.17 1.48
C LEU A 343 -23.40 -5.14 2.43
N LEU A 344 -23.64 -3.91 1.95
CA LEU A 344 -24.24 -2.83 2.73
C LEU A 344 -25.77 -2.88 2.76
N GLU A 345 -26.38 -3.69 1.89
CA GLU A 345 -27.82 -3.92 1.84
C GLU A 345 -28.24 -4.97 2.87
N TRP A 346 -29.09 -4.58 3.83
CA TRP A 346 -29.45 -5.42 4.97
C TRP A 346 -30.94 -5.55 5.19
#